data_AF-A0A1Z9HDD2-F1
#
_entry.id   AF-A0A1Z9HDD2-F1
#
_cell.length_a   1.000
_cell.length_b   1.000
_cell.length_c   1.000
_cell.angle_alpha   90.00
_cell.angle_beta   90.00
_cell.angle_gamma   90.00
#
_symmetry.space_group_name_H-M   'P 1'
#
loop_
_entity.id
_entity.type
_entity.pdbx_description
1 polymer ?
#
loop_
_entity_poly.entity_id
_entity_poly.type
_entity_poly.pdbx_seq_one_letter_code
_entity_poly.pdbx_strand_id
1 'polypeptide(L)'
;MNKGQVDLDLIMKKNYLKEFLLKISILIFLAGCSPTFDWRVYHHKNNYWQALFPSKPTVNNREFKLKIEKDFVKLKMEQYISSVKDINFIVDNSEFIHEKIDIKILEKKLKTSLEKNFKLKNKRNLENQIVSYSGSFLSKNNITKKIKLLTLITLRDNVVVRGVVFSDYKKFSEDEAIFFLRSIKLKP
;
A
#
# COMPACT_ATOMS: atom_id res chain seq x y z
N MET A 1 -0.56 53.93 47.70
CA MET A 1 -0.26 53.09 46.51
C MET A 1 -1.04 53.63 45.33
N ASN A 2 -0.35 54.00 44.25
CA ASN A 2 -0.85 54.85 43.17
C ASN A 2 -1.67 54.02 42.15
N LYS A 3 -2.96 54.33 41.98
CA LYS A 3 -3.88 53.61 41.06
C LYS A 3 -3.32 53.48 39.63
N GLY A 4 -2.58 54.49 39.15
CA GLY A 4 -1.98 54.49 37.81
C GLY A 4 -0.86 53.47 37.57
N GLN A 5 -0.17 53.00 38.63
CA GLN A 5 0.88 51.99 38.50
C GLN A 5 0.29 50.58 38.29
N VAL A 6 -0.86 50.31 38.90
CA VAL A 6 -1.56 49.01 38.86
C VAL A 6 -2.18 48.77 37.48
N ASP A 7 -2.70 49.82 36.84
CA ASP A 7 -3.32 49.73 35.51
C ASP A 7 -2.30 49.44 34.39
N LEU A 8 -1.09 49.99 34.47
CA LEU A 8 -0.03 49.75 33.48
C LEU A 8 0.47 48.29 33.49
N ASP A 9 0.65 47.71 34.69
CA ASP A 9 1.05 46.30 34.85
C ASP A 9 -0.01 45.33 34.30
N LEU A 10 -1.30 45.67 34.46
CA LEU A 10 -2.42 44.89 33.92
C LEU A 10 -2.48 44.91 32.39
N ILE A 11 -2.18 46.05 31.77
CA ILE A 11 -2.15 46.21 30.30
C ILE A 11 -0.97 45.44 29.71
N MET A 12 0.23 45.54 30.30
CA MET A 12 1.41 44.82 29.84
C MET A 12 1.25 43.30 29.93
N LYS A 13 0.68 42.78 31.03
CA LYS A 13 0.38 41.35 31.17
C LYS A 13 -0.62 40.85 30.14
N LYS A 14 -1.65 41.65 29.79
CA LYS A 14 -2.61 41.31 28.74
C LYS A 14 -1.98 41.24 27.36
N ASN A 15 -1.07 42.15 27.03
CA ASN A 15 -0.39 42.15 25.73
C ASN A 15 0.60 40.97 25.61
N TYR A 16 1.35 40.68 26.67
CA TYR A 16 2.24 39.52 26.71
C TYR A 16 1.46 38.20 26.59
N LEU A 17 0.31 38.09 27.27
CA LEU A 17 -0.56 36.91 27.16
C LEU A 17 -1.15 36.76 25.76
N LYS A 18 -1.55 37.85 25.11
CA LYS A 18 -2.03 37.82 23.71
C LYS A 18 -0.94 37.38 22.73
N GLU A 19 0.27 37.90 22.86
CA GLU A 19 1.39 37.48 22.03
C GLU A 19 1.79 36.02 22.26
N PHE A 20 1.75 35.57 23.51
CA PHE A 20 2.01 34.18 23.88
C PHE A 20 0.96 33.24 23.30
N LEU A 21 -0.33 33.59 23.40
CA LEU A 21 -1.43 32.81 22.81
C LEU A 21 -1.38 32.79 21.27
N LEU A 22 -0.98 33.91 20.64
CA LEU A 22 -0.80 33.97 19.20
C LEU A 22 0.34 33.04 18.73
N LYS A 23 1.46 33.03 19.45
CA LYS A 23 2.60 32.14 19.18
C LYS A 23 2.25 30.66 19.36
N ILE A 24 1.47 30.32 20.40
CA ILE A 24 0.99 28.95 20.63
C ILE A 24 0.03 28.51 19.52
N SER A 25 -0.88 29.39 19.09
CA SER A 25 -1.83 29.09 18.01
C SER A 25 -1.10 28.72 16.72
N ILE A 26 -0.09 29.51 16.32
CA ILE A 26 0.73 29.23 15.12
C ILE A 26 1.46 27.87 15.25
N LEU A 27 1.96 27.53 16.43
CA LEU A 27 2.67 26.27 16.67
C LEU A 27 1.74 25.04 16.52
N ILE A 28 0.48 25.15 16.95
CA ILE A 28 -0.52 24.07 16.84
C ILE A 28 -0.91 23.84 15.38
N PHE A 29 -1.01 24.90 14.56
CA PHE A 29 -1.29 24.76 13.12
C PHE A 29 -0.15 24.09 12.35
N LEU A 30 1.10 24.17 12.83
CA LEU A 30 2.26 23.51 12.21
C LEU A 30 2.42 22.05 12.64
N ALA A 31 1.90 21.66 13.81
CA ALA A 31 1.99 20.29 14.32
C ALA A 31 0.93 19.33 13.75
N GLY A 32 -0.04 19.84 12.96
CA GLY A 32 -1.21 19.10 12.49
C GLY A 32 -1.04 18.23 11.24
N CYS A 33 0.14 18.23 10.60
CA CYS A 33 0.34 17.53 9.33
C CYS A 33 1.26 16.32 9.46
N SER A 34 0.93 15.33 10.30
CA SER A 34 1.49 13.99 10.09
C SER A 34 0.72 13.34 8.93
N PRO A 35 1.37 13.00 7.80
CA PRO A 35 0.67 12.39 6.69
C PRO A 35 0.06 11.07 7.12
N THR A 36 -1.14 10.77 6.64
CA THR A 36 -1.82 9.49 6.92
C THR A 36 -0.98 8.29 6.48
N PHE A 37 -0.20 8.46 5.42
CA PHE A 37 0.68 7.45 4.85
C PHE A 37 2.13 7.92 5.00
N ASP A 38 2.94 7.15 5.71
CA ASP A 38 4.36 7.43 5.90
C ASP A 38 5.14 6.64 4.85
N TRP A 39 5.19 7.22 3.64
CA TRP A 39 5.78 6.60 2.46
C TRP A 39 7.29 6.44 2.61
N ARG A 40 7.74 5.19 2.77
CA ARG A 40 9.14 4.84 2.97
C ARG A 40 9.62 3.92 1.85
N VAL A 41 10.79 4.22 1.30
CA VAL A 41 11.42 3.36 0.29
C VAL A 41 11.78 2.03 0.93
N TYR A 42 11.32 0.94 0.33
CA TYR A 42 11.72 -0.41 0.65
C TYR A 42 12.43 -1.02 -0.55
N HIS A 43 13.59 -1.62 -0.30
CA HIS A 43 14.34 -2.36 -1.30
C HIS A 43 14.17 -3.85 -1.07
N HIS A 44 13.88 -4.59 -2.14
CA HIS A 44 13.91 -6.04 -2.09
C HIS A 44 15.30 -6.56 -1.69
N LYS A 45 15.36 -7.63 -0.91
CA LYS A 45 16.62 -8.18 -0.38
C LYS A 45 17.63 -8.57 -1.48
N ASN A 46 17.15 -9.11 -2.60
CA ASN A 46 17.98 -9.48 -3.74
C ASN A 46 17.98 -8.39 -4.83
N ASN A 47 17.57 -7.17 -4.49
CA ASN A 47 17.49 -6.03 -5.40
C ASN A 47 16.57 -6.25 -6.62
N TYR A 48 15.55 -7.09 -6.55
CA TYR A 48 14.64 -7.26 -7.70
C TYR A 48 13.85 -5.99 -8.03
N TRP A 49 13.42 -5.28 -7.00
CA TRP A 49 12.62 -4.08 -7.11
C TRP A 49 12.83 -3.17 -5.89
N GLN A 50 12.27 -1.97 -6.00
CA GLN A 50 12.01 -1.07 -4.87
C GLN A 50 10.58 -0.51 -4.97
N ALA A 51 9.99 -0.17 -3.83
CA ALA A 51 8.66 0.43 -3.75
C ALA A 51 8.55 1.35 -2.53
N LEU A 52 7.67 2.34 -2.58
CA LEU A 52 7.31 3.17 -1.43
C LEU A 52 6.17 2.50 -0.67
N PHE A 53 6.43 1.95 0.50
CA PHE A 53 5.36 1.42 1.35
C PHE A 53 4.86 2.47 2.35
N PRO A 54 3.57 2.49 2.70
CA PRO A 54 3.02 3.49 3.60
C PRO A 54 3.29 3.23 5.09
N SER A 55 3.83 2.05 5.40
CA SER A 55 4.42 1.70 6.69
C SER A 55 5.44 0.56 6.48
N LYS A 56 6.12 0.12 7.54
CA LYS A 56 7.10 -0.97 7.43
C LYS A 56 6.40 -2.27 7.00
N PRO A 57 6.75 -2.88 5.85
CA PRO A 57 6.07 -4.07 5.40
C PRO A 57 6.47 -5.29 6.23
N THR A 58 5.50 -6.18 6.45
CA THR A 58 5.73 -7.54 6.94
C THR A 58 6.06 -8.44 5.77
N VAL A 59 7.08 -9.29 5.91
CA VAL A 59 7.54 -10.20 4.85
C VAL A 59 7.08 -11.62 5.16
N ASN A 60 6.37 -12.23 4.21
CA ASN A 60 5.88 -13.60 4.28
C ASN A 60 6.46 -14.43 3.15
N ASN A 61 7.03 -15.59 3.48
CA ASN A 61 7.54 -16.54 2.50
C ASN A 61 6.63 -17.77 2.46
N ARG A 62 6.27 -18.21 1.26
CA ARG A 62 5.41 -19.38 1.04
C ARG A 62 5.89 -20.18 -0.14
N GLU A 63 5.80 -21.49 -0.02
CA GLU A 63 5.94 -22.40 -1.15
C GLU A 63 4.60 -23.07 -1.42
N PHE A 64 4.28 -23.24 -2.69
CA PHE A 64 3.07 -23.96 -3.09
C PHE A 64 3.30 -24.74 -4.38
N LYS A 65 2.47 -25.78 -4.55
CA LYS A 65 2.43 -26.57 -5.78
C LYS A 65 1.34 -26.03 -6.68
N LEU A 66 1.69 -25.72 -7.92
CA LEU A 66 0.78 -25.27 -8.95
C LEU A 66 0.64 -26.36 -10.01
N LYS A 67 -0.59 -26.71 -10.37
CA LYS A 67 -0.83 -27.62 -11.49
C LYS A 67 -0.66 -26.88 -12.82
N ILE A 68 0.34 -27.28 -13.60
CA ILE A 68 0.61 -26.81 -14.96
C ILE A 68 0.46 -28.01 -15.87
N GLU A 69 -0.55 -27.95 -16.75
CA GLU A 69 -0.91 -29.07 -17.62
C GLU A 69 -1.13 -30.37 -16.83
N LYS A 70 -0.23 -31.35 -16.99
CA LYS A 70 -0.30 -32.66 -16.32
C LYS A 70 0.54 -32.73 -15.04
N ASP A 71 1.44 -31.79 -14.81
CA ASP A 71 2.42 -31.84 -13.73
C ASP A 71 2.17 -30.82 -12.62
N PHE A 72 2.74 -31.11 -11.44
CA PHE A 72 2.75 -30.20 -10.30
C PHE A 72 4.12 -29.56 -10.16
N VAL A 73 4.14 -28.25 -10.32
CA VAL A 73 5.37 -27.46 -10.26
C VAL A 73 5.41 -26.72 -8.93
N LYS A 74 6.58 -26.71 -8.28
CA LYS A 74 6.78 -25.93 -7.06
C LYS A 74 7.06 -24.47 -7.41
N LEU A 75 6.43 -23.60 -6.64
CA LEU A 75 6.63 -22.16 -6.70
C LEU A 75 7.03 -21.64 -5.33
N LYS A 76 7.97 -20.70 -5.33
CA LYS A 76 8.28 -19.84 -4.19
C LYS A 76 7.64 -18.48 -4.37
N MET A 77 6.96 -18.01 -3.34
CA MET A 77 6.40 -16.66 -3.27
C MET A 77 6.92 -15.94 -2.03
N GLU A 78 7.47 -14.75 -2.23
CA GLU A 78 7.81 -13.82 -1.17
C GLU A 78 6.90 -12.60 -1.26
N GLN A 79 6.18 -12.30 -0.19
CA GLN A 79 5.12 -11.31 -0.16
C GLN A 79 5.43 -10.24 0.90
N TYR A 80 5.42 -8.98 0.50
CA TYR A 80 5.64 -7.81 1.34
C TYR A 80 4.32 -7.08 1.53
N ILE A 81 3.83 -7.00 2.76
CA ILE A 81 2.48 -6.49 3.07
C ILE A 81 2.57 -5.31 4.02
N SER A 82 1.90 -4.23 3.68
CA SER A 82 1.65 -3.10 4.56
C SER A 82 0.16 -2.79 4.58
N SER A 83 -0.41 -2.51 5.75
CA SER A 83 -1.82 -2.15 5.87
C SER A 83 -1.98 -0.84 6.63
N VAL A 84 -2.68 0.13 6.03
CA VAL A 84 -2.98 1.44 6.64
C VAL A 84 -4.45 1.77 6.36
N LYS A 85 -5.21 2.11 7.41
CA LYS A 85 -6.66 2.43 7.32
C LYS A 85 -7.49 1.38 6.54
N ASP A 86 -7.23 0.09 6.79
CA ASP A 86 -7.86 -1.06 6.10
C ASP A 86 -7.58 -1.16 4.60
N ILE A 87 -6.63 -0.39 4.08
CA ILE A 87 -6.08 -0.55 2.73
C ILE A 87 -4.83 -1.41 2.84
N ASN A 88 -4.80 -2.50 2.07
CA ASN A 88 -3.67 -3.43 2.02
C ASN A 88 -2.85 -3.13 0.77
N PHE A 89 -1.56 -2.91 0.97
CA PHE A 89 -0.56 -2.65 -0.07
C PHE A 89 0.42 -3.81 -0.09
N ILE A 90 0.52 -4.48 -1.23
CA ILE A 90 1.24 -5.75 -1.35
C ILE A 90 2.18 -5.70 -2.55
N VAL A 91 3.41 -6.17 -2.37
CA VAL A 91 4.30 -6.59 -3.48
C VAL A 91 4.64 -8.07 -3.29
N ASP A 92 4.32 -8.88 -4.30
CA ASP A 92 4.66 -10.30 -4.35
C ASP A 92 5.75 -10.54 -5.38
N ASN A 93 6.74 -11.34 -5.02
CA ASN A 93 7.69 -11.98 -5.93
C ASN A 93 7.31 -13.43 -6.07
N SER A 94 7.24 -13.96 -7.28
CA SER A 94 6.91 -15.36 -7.51
C SER A 94 7.77 -15.95 -8.61
N GLU A 95 8.38 -17.10 -8.33
CA GLU A 95 9.29 -17.78 -9.26
C GLU A 95 9.14 -19.30 -9.12
N PHE A 96 9.33 -20.02 -10.23
CA PHE A 96 9.37 -21.48 -10.19
C PHE A 96 10.65 -21.98 -9.56
N ILE A 97 10.55 -23.05 -8.76
CA ILE A 97 11.70 -23.64 -8.09
C ILE A 97 12.32 -24.69 -9.03
N HIS A 98 13.52 -24.43 -9.54
CA HIS A 98 14.33 -25.34 -10.37
C HIS A 98 13.68 -25.81 -11.69
N GLU A 99 12.69 -25.08 -12.21
CA GLU A 99 11.98 -25.44 -13.45
C GLU A 99 12.18 -24.38 -14.54
N LYS A 100 12.43 -24.83 -15.78
CA LYS A 100 12.51 -23.95 -16.96
C LYS A 100 11.14 -23.86 -17.62
N ILE A 101 10.21 -23.18 -16.97
CA ILE A 101 8.85 -22.94 -17.48
C ILE A 101 8.71 -21.48 -17.84
N ASP A 102 8.00 -21.20 -18.94
CA ASP A 102 7.69 -19.83 -19.37
C ASP A 102 7.02 -19.05 -18.23
N ILE A 103 7.66 -17.97 -17.81
CA ILE A 103 7.21 -17.10 -16.73
C ILE A 103 5.83 -16.47 -17.01
N LYS A 104 5.44 -16.34 -18.29
CA LYS A 104 4.09 -15.89 -18.68
C LYS A 104 3.00 -16.87 -18.26
N ILE A 105 3.30 -18.17 -18.16
CA ILE A 105 2.37 -19.17 -17.63
C ILE A 105 2.11 -18.87 -16.15
N LEU A 106 3.16 -18.53 -15.40
CA LEU A 106 3.03 -18.14 -14.00
C LEU A 106 2.20 -16.86 -13.85
N GLU A 107 2.52 -15.83 -14.63
CA GLU A 107 1.77 -14.57 -14.65
C GLU A 107 0.27 -14.82 -14.83
N LYS A 108 -0.08 -15.60 -15.86
CA LYS A 108 -1.47 -15.96 -16.17
C LYS A 108 -2.13 -16.69 -15.00
N LYS A 109 -1.44 -17.66 -14.39
CA LYS A 109 -1.96 -18.44 -13.27
C LYS A 109 -2.17 -17.60 -12.02
N LEU A 110 -1.23 -16.71 -11.69
CA LEU A 110 -1.35 -15.78 -10.57
C LEU A 110 -2.52 -14.81 -10.77
N LYS A 111 -2.71 -14.32 -12.01
CA LYS A 111 -3.84 -13.47 -12.37
C LYS A 111 -5.17 -14.21 -12.22
N THR A 112 -5.29 -15.40 -12.80
CA THR A 112 -6.52 -16.21 -12.69
C THR A 112 -6.83 -16.59 -11.24
N SER A 113 -5.80 -16.90 -10.45
CA SER A 113 -5.97 -17.19 -9.01
C SER A 113 -6.52 -15.96 -8.26
N LEU A 114 -5.97 -14.77 -8.53
CA LEU A 114 -6.44 -13.53 -7.94
C LEU A 114 -7.90 -13.24 -8.32
N GLU A 115 -8.22 -13.34 -9.62
CA GLU A 115 -9.57 -13.12 -10.15
C GLU A 115 -10.59 -14.08 -9.53
N LYS A 116 -10.23 -15.36 -9.35
CA LYS A 116 -11.08 -16.37 -8.71
C LYS A 116 -11.27 -16.10 -7.21
N ASN A 117 -10.18 -15.85 -6.48
CA ASN A 117 -10.21 -15.72 -5.02
C ASN A 117 -10.99 -14.48 -4.57
N PHE A 118 -10.92 -13.40 -5.34
CA PHE A 118 -11.62 -12.15 -5.06
C PHE A 118 -12.87 -11.93 -5.92
N LYS A 119 -13.32 -12.96 -6.66
CA LYS A 119 -14.50 -12.89 -7.55
C LYS A 119 -14.51 -11.59 -8.37
N LEU A 120 -13.37 -11.26 -8.98
CA LEU A 120 -13.14 -9.96 -9.61
C LEU A 120 -14.04 -9.78 -10.85
N LYS A 121 -14.50 -8.54 -11.03
CA LYS A 121 -15.38 -8.05 -12.09
C LYS A 121 -14.98 -6.62 -12.46
N ASN A 122 -15.65 -6.05 -13.47
CA ASN A 122 -15.52 -4.65 -13.88
C ASN A 122 -14.05 -4.24 -14.12
N LYS A 123 -13.33 -5.08 -14.87
CA LYS A 123 -11.92 -4.84 -15.22
C LYS A 123 -11.81 -3.55 -16.03
N ARG A 124 -11.02 -2.60 -15.54
CA ARG A 124 -10.67 -1.35 -16.22
C ARG A 124 -9.16 -1.26 -16.31
N ASN A 125 -8.61 -1.19 -17.52
CA ASN A 125 -7.19 -0.89 -17.69
C ASN A 125 -6.99 0.60 -17.41
N LEU A 126 -6.01 0.90 -16.57
CA LEU A 126 -5.50 2.24 -16.36
C LEU A 126 -4.21 2.39 -17.17
N GLU A 127 -3.40 3.36 -16.82
CA GLU A 127 -2.06 3.58 -17.39
C GLU A 127 -1.04 2.53 -16.89
N ASN A 128 0.14 2.47 -17.54
CA ASN A 128 1.33 1.76 -17.06
C ASN A 128 1.07 0.32 -16.58
N GLN A 129 0.21 -0.43 -17.29
CA GLN A 129 -0.16 -1.81 -16.96
C GLN A 129 -0.90 -1.97 -15.62
N ILE A 130 -1.32 -0.87 -14.99
CA ILE A 130 -2.17 -0.90 -13.81
C ILE A 130 -3.59 -1.28 -14.25
N VAL A 131 -4.20 -2.23 -13.56
CA VAL A 131 -5.56 -2.70 -13.82
C VAL A 131 -6.40 -2.57 -12.56
N SER A 132 -7.55 -1.91 -12.70
CA SER A 132 -8.55 -1.78 -11.66
C SER A 132 -9.62 -2.85 -11.79
N TYR A 133 -10.09 -3.34 -10.65
CA TYR A 133 -11.16 -4.31 -10.51
C TYR A 133 -12.09 -3.93 -9.36
N SER A 134 -13.33 -4.40 -9.44
CA SER A 134 -14.23 -4.51 -8.30
C SER A 134 -14.46 -5.99 -8.00
N GLY A 135 -14.62 -6.37 -6.74
CA GLY A 135 -14.77 -7.78 -6.39
C GLY A 135 -15.42 -8.01 -5.05
N SER A 136 -15.34 -9.25 -4.59
CA SER A 136 -15.70 -9.60 -3.23
C SER A 136 -14.98 -10.84 -2.74
N PHE A 137 -14.76 -10.89 -1.43
CA PHE A 137 -14.24 -12.09 -0.78
C PHE A 137 -15.06 -12.41 0.47
N LEU A 138 -15.06 -13.69 0.84
CA LEU A 138 -15.66 -14.13 2.09
C LEU A 138 -14.69 -13.83 3.23
N SER A 139 -15.06 -12.92 4.11
CA SER A 139 -14.30 -12.62 5.32
C SER A 139 -14.40 -13.80 6.30
N LYS A 140 -13.49 -13.88 7.28
CA LYS A 140 -13.46 -14.93 8.33
C LYS A 140 -14.79 -15.12 9.06
N ASN A 141 -15.63 -14.08 9.12
CA ASN A 141 -16.93 -14.10 9.78
C ASN A 141 -18.08 -14.52 8.84
N ASN A 142 -17.78 -15.16 7.70
CA ASN A 142 -18.73 -15.50 6.63
C ASN A 142 -19.47 -14.30 6.01
N ILE A 143 -19.01 -13.08 6.27
CA ILE A 143 -19.54 -11.86 5.66
C ILE A 143 -18.82 -11.64 4.34
N THR A 144 -19.58 -11.58 3.24
CA THR A 144 -19.04 -11.20 1.93
C THR A 144 -18.74 -9.70 1.93
N LYS A 145 -17.46 -9.34 1.78
CA LYS A 145 -17.03 -7.94 1.68
C LYS A 145 -16.85 -7.54 0.24
N LYS A 146 -17.49 -6.44 -0.18
CA LYS A 146 -17.23 -5.82 -1.48
C LYS A 146 -15.91 -5.07 -1.42
N ILE A 147 -15.08 -5.25 -2.43
CA ILE A 147 -13.75 -4.64 -2.50
C ILE A 147 -13.55 -3.88 -3.80
N LYS A 148 -12.63 -2.93 -3.74
CA LYS A 148 -11.94 -2.38 -4.90
C LYS A 148 -10.48 -2.81 -4.83
N LEU A 149 -9.92 -3.14 -5.98
CA LEU A 149 -8.59 -3.73 -6.08
C LEU A 149 -7.88 -3.21 -7.33
N LEU A 150 -6.66 -2.73 -7.17
CA LEU A 150 -5.75 -2.37 -8.27
C LEU A 150 -4.56 -3.32 -8.29
N THR A 151 -4.10 -3.68 -9.48
CA THR A 151 -2.92 -4.53 -9.67
C THR A 151 -1.95 -3.92 -10.67
N LEU A 152 -0.66 -4.15 -10.45
CA LEU A 152 0.40 -4.02 -11.44
C LEU A 152 1.12 -5.37 -11.51
N ILE A 153 1.34 -5.91 -12.70
CA ILE A 153 2.17 -7.11 -12.86
C ILE A 153 3.29 -6.79 -13.83
N THR A 154 4.51 -7.10 -13.43
CA THR A 154 5.72 -6.92 -14.24
C THR A 154 6.57 -8.18 -14.16
N LEU A 155 7.34 -8.42 -15.22
CA LEU A 155 8.20 -9.59 -15.35
C LEU A 155 9.66 -9.12 -15.29
N ARG A 156 10.48 -9.84 -14.52
CA ARG A 156 11.94 -9.66 -14.49
C ARG A 156 12.59 -11.03 -14.48
N ASP A 157 13.39 -11.33 -15.49
CA ASP A 157 14.05 -12.63 -15.66
C ASP A 157 13.04 -13.78 -15.49
N ASN A 158 13.22 -14.62 -14.46
CA ASN A 158 12.33 -15.73 -14.12
C ASN A 158 11.41 -15.43 -12.92
N VAL A 159 11.17 -14.16 -12.62
CA VAL A 159 10.36 -13.69 -11.49
C VAL A 159 9.18 -12.85 -11.97
N VAL A 160 8.00 -13.18 -11.48
CA VAL A 160 6.82 -12.31 -11.57
C VAL A 160 6.81 -11.39 -10.35
N VAL A 161 6.89 -10.08 -10.58
CA VAL A 161 6.71 -9.05 -9.56
C VAL A 161 5.31 -8.47 -9.69
N ARG A 162 4.47 -8.67 -8.68
CA ARG A 162 3.07 -8.24 -8.67
C ARG A 162 2.80 -7.27 -7.52
N GLY A 163 2.41 -6.05 -7.85
CA GLY A 163 1.79 -5.11 -6.93
C GLY A 163 0.28 -5.34 -6.83
N VAL A 164 -0.26 -5.36 -5.62
CA VAL A 164 -1.71 -5.44 -5.37
C VAL A 164 -2.07 -4.43 -4.28
N VAL A 165 -3.10 -3.62 -4.53
CA VAL A 165 -3.72 -2.77 -3.51
C VAL A 165 -5.19 -3.11 -3.44
N PHE A 166 -5.72 -3.39 -2.24
CA PHE A 166 -7.15 -3.63 -2.07
C PHE A 166 -7.66 -3.23 -0.69
N SER A 167 -8.93 -2.88 -0.64
CA SER A 167 -9.66 -2.58 0.60
C SER A 167 -11.15 -2.80 0.40
N ASP A 168 -11.94 -2.60 1.46
CA ASP A 168 -13.39 -2.35 1.32
C ASP A 168 -13.62 -1.24 0.30
N TYR A 169 -14.64 -1.42 -0.55
CA TYR A 169 -15.00 -0.47 -1.61
C TYR A 169 -15.14 0.97 -1.11
N LYS A 170 -15.70 1.18 0.09
CA LYS A 170 -15.91 2.53 0.65
C LYS A 170 -14.64 3.18 1.20
N LYS A 171 -13.63 2.38 1.51
CA LYS A 171 -12.36 2.84 2.13
C LYS A 171 -11.23 2.95 1.11
N PHE A 172 -11.47 2.56 -0.14
CA PHE A 172 -10.44 2.50 -1.16
C PHE A 172 -10.06 3.89 -1.65
N SER A 173 -8.80 4.26 -1.45
CA SER A 173 -8.23 5.45 -2.09
C SER A 173 -7.53 5.04 -3.39
N GLU A 174 -8.08 5.46 -4.53
CA GLU A 174 -7.50 5.16 -5.85
C GLU A 174 -6.17 5.88 -6.05
N ASP A 175 -6.04 7.12 -5.57
CA ASP A 175 -4.82 7.92 -5.72
C ASP A 175 -3.64 7.29 -4.97
N GLU A 176 -3.86 6.89 -3.71
CA GLU A 176 -2.82 6.25 -2.90
C GLU A 176 -2.44 4.87 -3.44
N ALA A 177 -3.41 4.14 -4.01
CA ALA A 177 -3.16 2.86 -4.66
C ALA A 177 -2.32 3.03 -5.94
N ILE A 178 -2.68 4.00 -6.79
CA ILE A 178 -1.92 4.30 -8.01
C ILE A 178 -0.52 4.81 -7.65
N PHE A 179 -0.39 5.68 -6.66
CA PHE A 179 0.89 6.17 -6.16
C PHE A 179 1.80 5.02 -5.74
N PHE A 180 1.30 4.12 -4.90
CA PHE A 180 2.02 2.91 -4.48
C PHE A 180 2.45 2.07 -5.68
N LEU A 181 1.54 1.74 -6.60
CA LEU A 181 1.85 0.88 -7.74
C LEU A 181 2.87 1.52 -8.68
N ARG A 182 2.78 2.83 -8.93
CA ARG A 182 3.78 3.59 -9.72
C ARG A 182 5.16 3.63 -9.05
N SER A 183 5.22 3.49 -7.73
CA SER A 183 6.49 3.49 -6.99
C SER A 183 7.28 2.20 -7.18
N ILE A 184 6.64 1.11 -7.65
CA ILE A 184 7.29 -0.18 -7.90
C ILE A 184 8.20 -0.04 -9.11
N LYS A 185 9.51 0.00 -8.86
CA LYS A 185 10.54 0.07 -9.89
C LYS A 185 11.36 -1.21 -9.88
N LEU A 186 11.42 -1.90 -11.01
CA LEU A 186 12.39 -2.97 -11.23
C LEU A 186 13.77 -2.34 -11.26
N LYS A 187 14.72 -2.88 -10.49
CA LYS A 187 16.12 -2.47 -10.64
C LYS A 187 16.72 -3.21 -11.85
N PRO A 188 17.70 -2.60 -12.55
CA PRO A 188 18.48 -3.30 -13.56
C PRO A 188 19.18 -4.55 -12.98
#